data_AF-A0A3P6R5T0-F1
#
_entry.id   AF-A0A3P6R5T0-F1
#
_cell.length_a   1.000
_cell.length_b   1.000
_cell.length_c   1.000
_cell.angle_alpha   90.00
_cell.angle_beta   90.00
_cell.angle_gamma   90.00
#
_symmetry.space_group_name_H-M   'P 1'
#
loop_
_entity.id
_entity.type
_entity.pdbx_description
1 polymer ?
#
loop_
_entity_poly.entity_id
_entity_poly.type
_entity_poly.pdbx_seq_one_letter_code
_entity_poly.pdbx_strand_id
1 'polypeptide(L)'
;MREYFGPISLLMSRVPVSYFERTYSIMLPEGSKPSALNLLTSLAFMRGFMSAAGVPDCSRAARFLIKDVVAGKLRWVACPPGVDQEEFNSHLYPADAEKSGSGRVQLEQLERRGLLEGEGAANRELDAKFFEEEKGAAHIKCSKHNKISMGKIMKPGKVVLVLRGKYAGRKALVVKAQDEGGADRAYPHAIIAGIDKYPLK
;
A
#
# COMPACT_ATOMS: atom_id res chain seq x y z
N MET A 1 18.52 23.10 4.79
CA MET A 1 19.19 21.94 5.41
C MET A 1 19.42 20.91 4.32
N ARG A 2 20.69 20.53 4.09
CA ARG A 2 21.05 19.64 2.97
C ARG A 2 20.82 18.18 3.31
N GLU A 3 21.25 17.74 4.48
CA GLU A 3 20.97 16.40 5.00
C GLU A 3 20.01 16.48 6.19
N TYR A 4 18.92 15.72 6.14
CA TYR A 4 17.90 15.70 7.20
C TYR A 4 17.95 14.45 8.07
N PHE A 5 18.54 13.36 7.57
CA PHE A 5 18.46 12.05 8.20
C PHE A 5 19.30 11.96 9.48
N GLY A 6 20.58 12.35 9.43
CA GLY A 6 21.50 12.29 10.58
C GLY A 6 20.97 12.93 11.89
N PRO A 7 20.53 14.20 11.88
CA PRO A 7 20.05 14.84 13.10
C PRO A 7 18.74 14.24 13.63
N ILE A 8 17.91 13.67 12.76
CA ILE A 8 16.66 13.03 13.18
C ILE A 8 16.92 11.63 13.73
N SER A 9 17.90 10.92 13.16
CA SER A 9 18.42 9.69 13.74
C SER A 9 18.97 9.92 15.15
N LEU A 10 19.69 11.03 15.36
CA LEU A 10 20.14 11.43 16.70
C LEU A 10 18.96 11.72 17.62
N LEU A 11 17.95 12.48 17.17
CA LEU A 11 16.75 12.74 17.99
C LEU A 11 16.01 11.45 18.38
N MET A 12 15.86 10.51 17.44
CA MET A 12 15.24 9.20 17.68
C MET A 12 16.04 8.32 18.65
N SER A 13 17.36 8.53 18.76
CA SER A 13 18.18 7.81 19.74
C SER A 13 18.08 8.41 21.15
N ARG A 14 17.55 9.63 21.28
CA ARG A 14 17.51 10.40 22.53
C ARG A 14 16.13 10.46 23.17
N VAL A 15 15.10 10.48 22.33
CA VAL A 15 13.70 10.65 22.74
C VAL A 15 12.95 9.35 22.46
N PRO A 16 12.22 8.79 23.44
CA PRO A 16 11.44 7.58 23.25
C PRO A 16 10.39 7.72 22.13
N VAL A 17 10.15 6.64 21.38
CA VAL A 17 9.18 6.61 20.26
C VAL A 17 7.77 6.96 20.74
N SER A 18 7.37 6.47 21.92
CA SER A 18 6.06 6.75 22.52
C SER A 18 5.79 8.26 22.69
N TYR A 19 6.84 9.05 22.93
CA TYR A 19 6.71 10.50 23.06
C TYR A 19 6.41 11.17 21.71
N PHE A 20 7.02 10.70 20.61
CA PHE A 20 6.70 11.17 19.26
C PHE A 20 5.27 10.82 18.86
N GLU A 21 4.84 9.59 19.12
CA GLU A 21 3.49 9.11 18.80
C GLU A 21 2.43 9.98 19.44
N ARG A 22 2.59 10.27 20.75
CA ARG A 22 1.68 11.14 21.50
C ARG A 22 1.72 12.59 20.99
N THR A 23 2.91 13.16 20.81
CA THR A 23 3.07 14.59 20.45
C THR A 23 2.54 14.90 19.04
N TYR A 24 2.73 13.97 18.11
CA TYR A 24 2.35 14.16 16.71
C TYR A 24 1.10 13.38 16.29
N SER A 25 0.48 12.63 17.23
CA SER A 25 -0.70 11.78 16.97
C SER A 25 -0.46 10.82 15.80
N ILE A 26 0.73 10.24 15.75
CA ILE A 26 1.16 9.27 14.73
C ILE A 26 1.35 7.90 15.38
N MET A 27 1.26 6.85 14.58
CA MET A 27 1.55 5.48 15.01
C MET A 27 2.72 4.96 14.18
N LEU A 28 3.68 4.32 14.84
CA LEU A 28 4.83 3.70 14.18
C LEU A 28 4.73 2.18 14.24
N PRO A 29 5.31 1.46 13.26
CA PRO A 29 5.27 0.01 13.26
C PRO A 29 6.06 -0.55 14.45
N GLU A 30 5.38 -1.32 15.31
CA GLU A 30 5.98 -1.93 16.48
C GLU A 30 6.82 -3.16 16.08
N GLY A 31 8.08 -3.21 16.50
CA GLY A 31 8.95 -4.40 16.31
C GLY A 31 10.28 -4.16 15.60
N SER A 32 10.55 -2.95 15.09
CA SER A 32 11.84 -2.58 14.50
C SER A 32 12.59 -1.56 15.36
N LYS A 33 13.90 -1.44 15.14
CA LYS A 33 14.71 -0.35 15.73
C LYS A 33 14.05 1.00 15.40
N PRO A 34 14.15 2.00 16.28
CA PRO A 34 13.61 3.33 16.03
C PRO A 34 14.18 3.91 14.71
N SER A 35 13.41 3.85 13.63
CA SER A 35 13.81 4.34 12.31
C SER A 35 13.38 5.80 12.13
N ALA A 36 14.36 6.65 11.83
CA ALA A 36 14.12 8.05 11.48
C ALA A 36 13.30 8.19 10.20
N LEU A 37 13.45 7.26 9.25
CA LEU A 37 12.70 7.29 8.00
C LEU A 37 11.21 7.00 8.25
N ASN A 38 10.89 5.96 9.01
CA ASN A 38 9.51 5.63 9.34
C ASN A 38 8.81 6.77 10.11
N LEU A 39 9.52 7.45 11.02
CA LEU A 39 9.03 8.66 11.67
C LEU A 39 8.73 9.77 10.65
N LEU A 40 9.68 10.08 9.77
CA LEU A 40 9.52 11.19 8.85
C LEU A 40 8.46 10.94 7.80
N THR A 41 8.39 9.72 7.28
CA THR A 41 7.39 9.29 6.31
C THR A 41 5.99 9.34 6.92
N SER A 42 5.81 8.82 8.14
CA SER A 42 4.53 8.87 8.84
C SER A 42 4.12 10.32 9.15
N LEU A 43 5.05 11.16 9.62
CA LEU A 43 4.78 12.56 9.91
C LEU A 43 4.45 13.36 8.64
N ALA A 44 5.22 13.17 7.56
CA ALA A 44 4.96 13.80 6.27
C ALA A 44 3.58 13.40 5.74
N PHE A 45 3.22 12.13 5.86
CA PHE A 45 1.92 11.62 5.43
C PHE A 45 0.76 12.22 6.23
N MET A 46 0.87 12.18 7.56
CA MET A 46 -0.15 12.71 8.47
C MET A 46 -0.37 14.21 8.29
N ARG A 47 0.70 14.95 8.00
CA ARG A 47 0.64 16.40 7.81
C ARG A 47 0.30 16.82 6.37
N GLY A 48 0.32 15.89 5.42
CA GLY A 48 0.08 16.14 4.00
C GLY A 48 1.26 16.77 3.26
N PHE A 49 2.49 16.60 3.75
CA PHE A 49 3.69 17.01 3.03
C PHE A 49 3.96 16.01 1.90
N MET A 50 3.51 16.35 0.70
CA MET A 50 3.63 15.52 -0.49
C MET A 50 4.46 16.24 -1.56
N SER A 51 5.26 15.48 -2.29
CA SER A 51 5.86 15.90 -3.56
C SER A 51 4.80 15.86 -4.66
N ALA A 52 5.10 16.47 -5.82
CA ALA A 52 4.24 16.42 -7.01
C ALA A 52 3.92 14.98 -7.46
N ALA A 53 4.81 14.02 -7.17
CA ALA A 53 4.61 12.61 -7.46
C ALA A 53 3.70 11.88 -6.44
N GLY A 54 3.19 12.57 -5.42
CA GLY A 54 2.38 11.96 -4.35
C GLY A 54 3.19 11.18 -3.31
N VAL A 55 4.52 11.28 -3.35
CA VAL A 55 5.44 10.69 -2.35
C VAL A 55 5.58 11.66 -1.16
N PRO A 56 5.56 11.16 0.10
CA PRO A 56 5.78 12.00 1.27
C PRO A 56 7.14 12.71 1.26
N ASP A 57 7.15 14.02 1.53
CA ASP A 57 8.36 14.85 1.57
C ASP A 57 8.99 14.85 2.97
N CYS A 58 9.94 13.93 3.17
CA CYS A 58 10.68 13.78 4.42
C CYS A 58 11.54 15.01 4.76
N SER A 59 12.03 15.77 3.77
CA SER A 59 12.86 16.97 4.02
C SER A 59 12.05 18.11 4.62
N ARG A 60 10.78 18.24 4.22
CA ARG A 60 9.86 19.21 4.81
C ARG A 60 9.40 18.79 6.20
N ALA A 61 9.08 17.50 6.39
CA ALA A 61 8.76 16.94 7.70
C ALA A 61 9.91 17.12 8.69
N ALA A 62 11.15 16.91 8.26
CA ALA A 62 12.34 17.08 9.07
C ALA A 62 12.50 18.50 9.63
N ARG A 63 12.36 19.51 8.76
CA ARG A 63 12.44 20.92 9.17
C ARG A 63 11.33 21.29 10.13
N PHE A 64 10.14 20.73 9.94
CA PHE A 64 9.02 20.90 10.86
C PHE A 64 9.32 20.32 12.24
N LEU A 65 9.83 19.08 12.29
CA LEU A 65 10.21 18.42 13.53
C LEU A 65 11.31 19.20 14.29
N ILE A 66 12.37 19.61 13.59
CA ILE A 66 13.49 20.36 14.18
C ILE A 66 13.02 21.73 14.69
N LYS A 67 12.10 22.38 13.98
CA LYS A 67 11.49 23.63 14.46
C LYS A 67 10.78 23.44 15.79
N ASP A 68 10.06 22.33 15.96
CA ASP A 68 9.35 21.99 17.19
C ASP A 68 10.33 21.67 18.35
N VAL A 69 11.49 21.09 18.05
CA VAL A 69 12.58 20.90 19.04
C VAL A 69 13.11 22.24 19.52
N VAL A 70 13.45 23.14 18.58
CA VAL A 70 13.99 24.46 18.90
C VAL A 70 12.95 25.33 19.64
N ALA A 71 11.67 25.17 19.32
CA ALA A 71 10.57 25.84 20.02
C ALA A 71 10.28 25.26 21.43
N GLY A 72 10.88 24.11 21.80
CA GLY A 72 10.65 23.45 23.08
C GLY A 72 9.32 22.69 23.18
N LYS A 73 8.67 22.44 22.04
CA LYS A 73 7.47 21.60 21.97
C LYS A 73 7.84 20.11 22.06
N LEU A 74 8.89 19.70 21.35
CA LEU A 74 9.53 18.40 21.56
C LEU A 74 10.72 18.61 22.50
N ARG A 75 10.60 18.13 23.74
CA ARG A 75 11.60 18.37 24.77
C ARG A 75 12.59 17.21 24.84
N TRP A 76 13.86 17.55 24.75
CA TRP A 76 14.97 16.71 25.16
C TRP A 76 15.98 17.58 25.91
N VAL A 77 16.46 17.09 27.04
CA VAL A 77 17.40 17.82 27.89
C VAL A 77 18.48 16.84 28.32
N ALA A 78 19.74 17.28 28.22
CA ALA A 78 20.87 16.52 28.76
C ALA A 78 20.83 16.55 30.29
N CYS A 79 21.11 15.42 30.93
CA CYS A 79 21.21 15.38 32.38
C CYS A 79 22.33 16.32 32.88
N PRO A 80 22.17 16.93 34.07
CA PRO A 80 23.24 17.68 34.70
C PRO A 80 24.43 16.75 35.02
N PRO A 81 25.66 17.28 35.06
CA PRO A 81 26.84 16.47 35.36
C PRO A 81 26.70 15.83 36.75
N GLY A 82 26.81 14.50 36.83
CA GLY A 82 26.69 13.73 38.06
C GLY A 82 25.39 12.94 38.23
N VAL A 83 24.39 13.16 37.36
CA VAL A 83 23.17 12.35 37.31
C VAL A 83 23.19 11.49 36.05
N ASP A 84 22.73 10.25 36.15
CA ASP A 84 22.62 9.39 34.99
C ASP A 84 21.50 9.84 34.03
N GLN A 85 21.72 9.68 32.73
CA GLN A 85 20.77 10.14 31.72
C GLN A 85 19.49 9.30 31.72
N GLU A 86 19.56 8.01 32.05
CA GLU A 86 18.38 7.12 32.04
C GLU A 86 17.46 7.43 33.21
N GLU A 87 18.03 7.64 34.40
CA GLU A 87 17.30 8.08 35.59
C GLU A 87 16.58 9.41 35.33
N PHE A 88 17.30 10.40 34.77
CA PHE A 88 16.71 11.69 34.42
C PHE A 88 15.60 11.57 33.35
N ASN A 89 15.79 10.71 32.35
CA ASN A 89 14.79 10.46 31.30
C ASN A 89 13.51 9.82 31.85
N SER A 90 13.60 8.97 32.88
CA SER A 90 12.43 8.34 33.50
C SER A 90 11.45 9.36 34.07
N HIS A 91 11.98 10.46 34.64
CA HIS A 91 11.18 11.57 35.15
C HIS A 91 10.57 12.44 34.04
N LEU A 92 11.28 12.58 32.91
CA LEU A 92 10.82 13.37 31.75
C LEU A 92 9.76 12.65 30.92
N TYR A 93 9.87 11.33 30.80
CA TYR A 93 9.02 10.50 29.93
C TYR A 93 8.34 9.40 30.77
N PRO A 94 7.28 9.75 31.52
CA PRO A 94 6.56 8.76 32.33
C PRO A 94 5.97 7.64 31.45
N ALA A 95 6.14 6.41 31.92
CA ALA A 95 5.69 5.20 31.23
C ALA A 95 4.17 5.10 31.13
N ASP A 96 3.46 5.65 32.12
CA ASP A 96 2.01 5.51 32.32
C ASP A 96 1.15 6.25 31.30
N ALA A 97 1.75 7.03 30.40
CA ALA A 97 0.97 7.73 29.41
C ALA A 97 0.41 6.74 28.37
N GLU A 98 -0.90 6.73 28.19
CA GLU A 98 -1.53 5.77 27.30
C GLU A 98 -1.02 5.91 25.86
N LYS A 99 -0.89 4.77 25.17
CA LYS A 99 -0.67 4.78 23.72
C LYS A 99 -1.95 5.36 23.10
N SER A 100 -1.84 6.52 22.46
CA SER A 100 -2.98 7.06 21.71
C SER A 100 -3.30 6.10 20.58
N GLY A 101 -4.51 5.54 20.54
CA GLY A 101 -5.00 4.75 19.39
C GLY A 101 -5.17 5.58 18.10
N SER A 102 -4.87 6.88 18.17
CA SER A 102 -4.83 7.78 17.01
C SER A 102 -3.70 7.38 16.07
N GLY A 103 -3.97 7.35 14.77
CA GLY A 103 -2.97 7.03 13.75
C GLY A 103 -3.04 5.61 13.16
N ARG A 104 -3.87 4.70 13.71
CA ARG A 104 -3.97 3.31 13.23
C ARG A 104 -4.40 3.19 11.77
N VAL A 105 -5.41 3.97 11.37
CA VAL A 105 -5.92 3.97 9.99
C VAL A 105 -4.84 4.46 9.02
N GLN A 106 -4.05 5.44 9.43
CA GLN A 106 -3.01 6.03 8.61
C GLN A 106 -1.77 5.14 8.52
N LEU A 107 -1.42 4.43 9.59
CA LEU A 107 -0.42 3.37 9.56
C LEU A 107 -0.80 2.29 8.53
N GLU A 108 -2.03 1.79 8.58
CA GLU A 108 -2.50 0.78 7.63
C GLU A 108 -2.48 1.30 6.18
N GLN A 109 -2.80 2.58 5.96
CA GLN A 109 -2.68 3.21 4.64
C GLN A 109 -1.23 3.30 4.15
N LEU A 110 -0.29 3.60 5.03
CA LEU A 110 1.14 3.67 4.73
C LEU A 110 1.71 2.29 4.40
N GLU A 111 1.32 1.27 5.16
CA GLU A 111 1.67 -0.13 4.92
C GLU A 111 1.13 -0.63 3.57
N ARG A 112 -0.16 -0.35 3.27
CA ARG A 112 -0.77 -0.69 1.97
C ARG A 112 -0.06 -0.03 0.78
N ARG A 113 0.54 1.14 0.98
CA ARG A 113 1.32 1.85 -0.04
C ARG A 113 2.78 1.41 -0.10
N GLY A 114 3.23 0.56 0.83
CA GLY A 114 4.62 0.11 0.89
C GLY A 114 5.62 1.23 1.14
N LEU A 115 5.22 2.28 1.87
CA LEU A 115 6.04 3.47 2.13
C LEU A 115 6.88 3.36 3.40
N LEU A 116 6.60 2.36 4.26
CA LEU A 116 7.34 2.12 5.49
C LEU A 116 8.42 1.07 5.26
N GLU A 117 9.58 1.28 5.87
CA GLU A 117 10.63 0.28 5.97
C GLU A 117 10.22 -0.76 7.01
N GLY A 118 9.83 -1.95 6.53
CA GLY A 118 9.70 -3.14 7.38
C GLY A 118 10.95 -3.99 7.24
N GLU A 119 11.71 -4.15 8.32
CA GLU A 119 12.75 -5.18 8.37
C GLU A 119 12.06 -6.56 8.39
N GLY A 120 12.00 -7.20 7.23
CA GLY A 120 12.08 -8.66 7.16
C GLY A 120 10.82 -9.48 7.44
N ALA A 121 9.73 -8.97 8.01
CA ALA A 121 8.54 -9.82 8.22
C ALA A 121 7.83 -10.15 6.89
N ALA A 122 7.57 -9.13 6.06
CA ALA A 122 7.04 -9.32 4.72
C ALA A 122 8.05 -10.06 3.81
N ASN A 123 9.35 -9.77 3.93
CA ASN A 123 10.37 -10.45 3.15
C ASN A 123 10.64 -11.88 3.59
N ARG A 124 10.52 -12.24 4.88
CA ARG A 124 10.65 -13.64 5.33
C ARG A 124 9.45 -14.48 4.95
N GLU A 125 8.24 -13.94 4.98
CA GLU A 125 7.08 -14.64 4.44
C GLU A 125 7.15 -14.77 2.92
N LEU A 126 7.59 -13.72 2.22
CA LEU A 126 7.81 -13.78 0.78
C LEU A 126 8.94 -14.75 0.43
N ASP A 127 10.05 -14.72 1.15
CA ASP A 127 11.19 -15.63 0.99
C ASP A 127 10.77 -17.06 1.33
N ALA A 128 10.05 -17.30 2.43
CA ALA A 128 9.54 -18.63 2.74
C ALA A 128 8.62 -19.14 1.63
N LYS A 129 7.67 -18.33 1.15
CA LYS A 129 6.79 -18.68 0.02
C LYS A 129 7.56 -18.84 -1.30
N PHE A 130 8.68 -18.13 -1.48
CA PHE A 130 9.51 -18.16 -2.68
C PHE A 130 10.49 -19.34 -2.70
N PHE A 131 11.04 -19.72 -1.55
CA PHE A 131 12.03 -20.79 -1.40
C PHE A 131 11.40 -22.15 -1.01
N GLU A 132 10.16 -22.20 -0.51
CA GLU A 132 9.41 -23.47 -0.37
C GLU A 132 8.96 -24.03 -1.74
N GLU A 133 8.96 -23.21 -2.80
CA GLU A 133 8.56 -23.63 -4.15
C GLU A 133 9.70 -24.34 -4.91
N GLU A 134 10.20 -25.45 -4.37
CA GLU A 134 10.98 -26.42 -5.18
C GLU A 134 10.04 -27.41 -5.89
N LYS A 135 9.65 -27.04 -7.11
CA LYS A 135 9.67 -27.89 -8.31
C LYS A 135 9.43 -27.02 -9.53
N GLY A 136 10.48 -26.87 -10.34
CA GLY A 136 10.51 -25.99 -11.52
C GLY A 136 9.29 -26.14 -12.43
N ALA A 137 8.48 -25.08 -12.46
CA ALA A 137 7.58 -24.78 -13.55
C ALA A 137 7.86 -23.34 -13.97
N ALA A 138 8.09 -23.13 -15.26
CA ALA A 138 8.43 -21.82 -15.82
C ALA A 138 7.40 -20.74 -15.39
N HIS A 139 7.88 -19.69 -14.71
CA HIS A 139 7.03 -18.57 -14.32
C HIS A 139 6.62 -17.75 -15.55
N ILE A 140 5.35 -17.86 -15.95
CA ILE A 140 4.65 -16.83 -16.72
C ILE A 140 4.04 -15.88 -15.68
N LYS A 141 4.49 -14.62 -15.62
CA LYS A 141 3.90 -13.61 -14.74
C LYS A 141 2.43 -13.40 -15.10
N CYS A 142 1.52 -13.98 -14.31
CA CYS A 142 0.09 -13.68 -14.34
C CYS A 142 -0.31 -13.11 -12.96
N SER A 143 -0.89 -11.91 -12.97
CA SER A 143 -1.35 -11.21 -11.76
C SER A 143 -2.55 -11.94 -11.14
N LYS A 144 -2.39 -12.38 -9.88
CA LYS A 144 -3.44 -12.79 -8.92
C LYS A 144 -4.61 -13.58 -9.53
N HIS A 145 -4.53 -14.90 -9.46
CA HIS A 145 -5.71 -15.75 -9.59
C HIS A 145 -6.66 -15.54 -8.40
N ASN A 146 -7.60 -14.59 -8.54
CA ASN A 146 -8.99 -15.03 -8.37
C ASN A 146 -9.14 -16.24 -9.29
N LYS A 147 -9.80 -17.32 -8.85
CA LYS A 147 -10.39 -18.26 -9.82
C LYS A 147 -11.46 -17.50 -10.59
N ILE A 148 -11.03 -16.63 -11.51
CA ILE A 148 -11.79 -16.27 -12.68
C ILE A 148 -11.73 -17.55 -13.47
N SER A 149 -12.66 -18.47 -13.20
CA SER A 149 -13.06 -19.40 -14.23
C SER A 149 -13.32 -18.52 -15.45
N MET A 150 -12.53 -18.71 -16.51
CA MET A 150 -12.67 -17.95 -17.74
C MET A 150 -14.13 -18.01 -18.14
N GLY A 151 -14.86 -16.94 -17.85
CA GLY A 151 -16.30 -16.93 -18.01
C GLY A 151 -16.58 -17.08 -19.49
N LYS A 152 -17.39 -18.08 -19.86
CA LYS A 152 -17.79 -18.29 -21.25
C LYS A 152 -18.18 -16.95 -21.89
N ILE A 153 -17.46 -16.55 -22.94
CA ILE A 153 -17.61 -15.25 -23.60
C ILE A 153 -18.95 -15.19 -24.36
N MET A 154 -19.40 -16.35 -24.84
CA MET A 154 -20.60 -16.51 -25.64
C MET A 154 -21.81 -16.79 -24.74
N LYS A 155 -22.26 -15.82 -23.97
CA LYS A 155 -23.48 -15.97 -23.15
C LYS A 155 -24.72 -15.45 -23.92
N PRO A 156 -25.89 -16.10 -23.77
CA PRO A 156 -27.12 -15.59 -24.36
C PRO A 156 -27.43 -14.17 -23.86
N GLY A 157 -27.98 -13.33 -24.73
CA GLY A 157 -28.31 -11.92 -24.44
C GLY A 157 -27.13 -10.96 -24.54
N LYS A 158 -25.92 -11.41 -24.87
CA LYS A 158 -24.79 -10.53 -25.16
C LYS A 158 -24.85 -10.00 -26.59
N VAL A 159 -24.53 -8.71 -26.74
CA VAL A 159 -24.43 -8.04 -28.05
C VAL A 159 -23.06 -8.35 -28.64
N VAL A 160 -23.06 -8.77 -29.91
CA VAL A 160 -21.87 -9.11 -30.68
C VAL A 160 -21.92 -8.40 -32.04
N LEU A 161 -20.75 -8.18 -32.63
CA LEU A 161 -20.62 -7.59 -33.96
C LEU A 161 -20.06 -8.65 -34.91
N VAL A 162 -20.74 -8.84 -36.04
CA VAL A 162 -20.32 -9.85 -37.03
C VAL A 162 -19.14 -9.29 -37.82
N LEU A 163 -18.00 -9.98 -37.79
CA LEU A 163 -16.77 -9.49 -38.42
C LEU A 163 -16.60 -9.95 -39.87
N ARG A 164 -17.22 -11.06 -40.28
CA ARG A 164 -17.04 -11.68 -41.60
C ARG A 164 -18.34 -12.29 -42.14
N GLY A 165 -18.44 -12.41 -43.47
CA GLY A 165 -19.60 -12.95 -44.19
C GLY A 165 -20.56 -11.87 -44.69
N LYS A 166 -21.69 -12.27 -45.28
CA LYS A 166 -22.69 -11.37 -45.89
C LYS A 166 -23.23 -10.29 -44.94
N TYR A 167 -23.24 -10.58 -43.63
CA TYR A 167 -23.74 -9.67 -42.58
C TYR A 167 -22.62 -9.02 -41.77
N ALA A 168 -21.39 -8.97 -42.29
CA ALA A 168 -20.28 -8.28 -41.63
C ALA A 168 -20.62 -6.80 -41.34
N GLY A 169 -20.16 -6.29 -40.20
CA GLY A 169 -20.45 -4.94 -39.70
C GLY A 169 -21.81 -4.78 -39.01
N ARG A 170 -22.72 -5.77 -39.12
CA ARG A 170 -24.02 -5.72 -38.41
C ARG A 170 -23.88 -6.13 -36.95
N LYS A 171 -24.65 -5.46 -36.09
CA LYS A 171 -24.80 -5.81 -34.67
C LYS A 171 -25.85 -6.90 -34.53
N ALA A 172 -25.64 -7.78 -33.56
CA ALA A 172 -26.45 -8.96 -33.39
C ALA A 172 -26.44 -9.41 -31.92
N LEU A 173 -27.40 -10.23 -31.51
CA LEU A 173 -27.53 -10.76 -30.14
C LEU A 173 -27.33 -12.27 -30.13
N VAL A 174 -26.55 -12.77 -29.17
CA VAL A 174 -26.37 -14.22 -28.97
C VAL A 174 -27.67 -14.81 -28.46
N VAL A 175 -28.26 -15.73 -29.21
CA VAL A 175 -29.51 -16.44 -28.84
C VAL A 175 -29.16 -17.73 -28.10
N LYS A 176 -28.24 -18.51 -28.63
CA LYS A 176 -27.82 -19.79 -28.06
C LYS A 176 -26.33 -20.01 -28.31
N ALA A 177 -25.62 -20.39 -27.26
CA ALA A 177 -24.21 -20.74 -27.34
C ALA A 177 -24.03 -22.26 -27.42
N GLN A 178 -23.07 -22.70 -28.23
CA GLN A 178 -22.64 -24.09 -28.37
C GLN A 178 -21.13 -24.13 -28.12
N ASP A 179 -20.75 -24.42 -26.88
CA ASP A 179 -19.36 -24.37 -26.45
C ASP A 179 -18.57 -25.63 -26.83
N GLU A 180 -19.23 -26.77 -27.02
CA GLU A 180 -18.60 -28.08 -27.23
C GLU A 180 -18.42 -28.43 -28.72
N GLY A 181 -18.76 -27.51 -29.63
CA GLY A 181 -18.80 -27.78 -31.07
C GLY A 181 -19.98 -28.69 -31.45
N GLY A 182 -20.29 -28.74 -32.74
CA GLY A 182 -21.33 -29.60 -33.31
C GLY A 182 -20.82 -30.36 -34.52
N ALA A 183 -21.66 -31.21 -35.12
CA ALA A 183 -21.27 -32.01 -36.29
C ALA A 183 -20.79 -31.16 -37.49
N ASP A 184 -21.36 -29.97 -37.67
CA ASP A 184 -20.95 -29.03 -38.73
C ASP A 184 -19.63 -28.29 -38.44
N ARG A 185 -19.35 -28.01 -37.17
CA ARG A 185 -18.25 -27.13 -36.74
C ARG A 185 -17.63 -27.65 -35.45
N ALA A 186 -16.39 -28.10 -35.56
CA ALA A 186 -15.60 -28.59 -34.42
C ALA A 186 -15.17 -27.50 -33.42
N TYR A 187 -15.43 -26.22 -33.72
CA TYR A 187 -15.10 -25.09 -32.84
C TYR A 187 -16.34 -24.51 -32.15
N PRO A 188 -16.17 -23.87 -30.97
CA PRO A 188 -17.26 -23.20 -30.26
C PRO A 188 -17.92 -22.15 -31.14
N HIS A 189 -19.25 -22.17 -31.22
CA HIS A 189 -20.00 -21.23 -32.03
C HIS A 189 -21.33 -20.87 -31.38
N ALA A 190 -21.98 -19.82 -31.88
CA ALA A 190 -23.27 -19.37 -31.36
C ALA A 190 -24.23 -19.12 -32.51
N ILE A 191 -25.51 -19.33 -32.22
CA ILE A 191 -26.62 -18.85 -33.01
C ILE A 191 -26.88 -17.40 -32.58
N ILE A 192 -26.88 -16.51 -33.55
CA ILE A 192 -26.95 -15.06 -33.33
C ILE A 192 -28.12 -14.51 -34.14
N ALA A 193 -28.92 -13.63 -33.54
CA ALA A 193 -29.99 -12.90 -34.23
C ALA A 193 -29.49 -11.50 -34.61
N GLY A 194 -29.51 -11.19 -35.90
CA GLY A 194 -29.14 -9.86 -36.42
C GLY A 194 -30.19 -8.81 -36.09
N ILE A 195 -29.74 -7.58 -35.86
CA ILE A 195 -30.63 -6.43 -35.68
C ILE A 195 -30.51 -5.54 -36.93
N ASP A 196 -31.57 -5.45 -37.71
CA ASP A 196 -31.61 -4.58 -38.91
C ASP A 196 -31.94 -3.12 -38.55
N LYS A 197 -32.78 -2.91 -37.53
CA LYS A 197 -33.16 -1.59 -37.04
C LYS A 197 -32.94 -1.52 -35.54
N TYR A 198 -32.28 -0.46 -35.08
CA TYR A 198 -32.05 -0.25 -33.65
C TYR A 198 -33.39 -0.20 -32.89
N PRO A 199 -33.46 -0.79 -31.68
CA PRO A 199 -34.64 -0.67 -30.85
C PRO A 199 -34.93 0.81 -30.59
N LEU A 200 -36.17 1.23 -30.84
CA LEU A 200 -36.66 2.55 -30.46
C LEU A 200 -36.76 2.59 -28.93
N LYS A 201 -36.44 3.76 -28.35
CA LYS A 201 -36.57 3.99 -26.90
C LYS A 201 -38.02 3.87 -26.44
#